data_AF-A0A0M4GTP2-F1
#
_entry.id   AF-A0A0M4GTP2-F1
#
_cell.length_a   1.000
_cell.length_b   1.000
_cell.length_c   1.000
_cell.angle_alpha   90.00
_cell.angle_beta   90.00
_cell.angle_gamma   90.00
#
_symmetry.space_group_name_H-M   'P 1'
#
loop_
_entity.id
_entity.type
_entity.pdbx_description
1 polymer ?
#
loop_
_entity_poly.entity_id
_entity_poly.type
_entity_poly.pdbx_seq_one_letter_code
_entity_poly.pdbx_strand_id
1 'polypeptide(L)'
;MATFAFLLLCIGLMLGFSKYAQSTIKIEAPQIDNGRKVIVHLPNGKEVFTYENLIVKEGDKLLYKGERNTLDLTGGKVEYKDW
;
A
#
# COMPACT_ATOMS: atom_id res chain seq x y z
N MET A 1 36.23 -39.69 14.98
CA MET A 1 35.22 -40.09 13.97
C MET A 1 33.83 -39.53 14.34
N ALA A 2 33.24 -39.90 15.48
CA ALA A 2 31.89 -39.46 15.86
C ALA A 2 31.74 -37.93 16.06
N THR A 3 32.71 -37.28 16.69
CA THR A 3 32.72 -35.81 16.91
C THR A 3 32.82 -35.02 15.62
N PHE A 4 33.54 -35.53 14.63
CA PHE A 4 33.71 -34.91 13.31
C PHE A 4 32.42 -35.03 12.48
N ALA A 5 31.77 -36.19 12.53
CA ALA A 5 30.46 -36.38 11.92
C ALA A 5 29.38 -35.49 12.57
N PHE A 6 29.42 -35.32 13.89
CA PHE A 6 28.52 -34.43 14.62
C PHE A 6 28.69 -32.96 14.21
N LEU A 7 29.94 -32.50 14.05
CA LEU A 7 30.25 -31.14 13.58
C LEU A 7 29.71 -30.88 12.16
N LEU A 8 29.87 -31.83 11.24
CA LEU A 8 29.34 -31.73 9.88
C LEU A 8 27.81 -31.68 9.86
N LEU A 9 27.14 -32.45 10.73
CA LEU A 9 25.69 -32.40 10.90
C LEU A 9 25.21 -31.03 11.37
N CYS A 10 25.87 -30.44 12.37
CA CYS A 10 25.53 -29.11 12.89
C CYS A 10 25.69 -28.02 11.82
N ILE A 11 26.76 -28.08 11.02
CA ILE A 11 27.00 -27.14 9.92
C ILE A 11 25.91 -27.27 8.85
N GLY A 12 25.56 -28.50 8.46
CA GLY A 12 24.49 -28.76 7.50
C GLY A 12 23.14 -28.21 7.98
N LEU A 13 22.81 -28.39 9.26
CA LEU A 13 21.58 -27.85 9.85
C LEU A 13 21.57 -26.31 9.88
N MET A 14 22.67 -25.65 10.26
CA MET A 14 22.74 -24.18 10.24
C MET A 14 22.59 -23.61 8.82
N LEU A 15 23.21 -24.24 7.83
CA LEU A 15 23.09 -23.83 6.43
C LEU A 15 21.67 -24.03 5.90
N GLY A 16 21.03 -25.17 6.21
CA GLY A 16 19.63 -25.41 5.86
C GLY A 16 18.68 -24.39 6.49
N PHE A 17 18.85 -24.11 7.79
CA PHE A 17 18.00 -23.17 8.52
C PHE A 17 18.19 -21.72 8.05
N SER A 18 19.42 -21.29 7.75
CA SER A 18 19.68 -19.95 7.24
C SER A 18 19.06 -19.71 5.86
N LYS A 19 19.10 -20.70 4.97
CA LYS A 19 18.44 -20.64 3.65
C LYS A 19 16.93 -20.62 3.76
N TYR A 20 16.38 -21.44 4.65
CA TYR A 20 14.93 -21.48 4.92
C TYR A 20 14.41 -20.17 5.55
N ALA A 21 15.17 -19.60 6.49
CA ALA A 21 14.84 -18.32 7.10
C ALA A 21 14.86 -17.20 6.05
N GLN A 22 15.89 -17.15 5.20
CA GLN A 22 15.98 -16.17 4.11
C GLN A 22 14.84 -16.30 3.09
N SER A 23 14.41 -17.52 2.73
CA SER A 23 13.30 -17.72 1.79
C SER A 23 11.93 -17.34 2.35
N THR A 24 11.81 -17.24 3.67
CA THR A 24 10.55 -16.93 4.36
C THR A 24 10.35 -15.43 4.59
N ILE A 25 11.39 -14.60 4.37
CA ILE A 25 11.27 -13.14 4.42
C ILE A 25 10.54 -12.68 3.16
N LYS A 26 9.20 -12.72 3.20
CA LYS A 26 8.36 -11.97 2.28
C LYS A 26 8.48 -10.50 2.67
N ILE A 27 9.17 -9.72 1.85
CA ILE A 27 9.05 -8.27 1.89
C ILE A 27 7.68 -7.95 1.28
N GLU A 28 6.64 -7.99 2.12
CA GLU A 28 5.34 -7.49 1.70
C GLU A 28 5.47 -5.98 1.54
N ALA A 29 5.29 -5.48 0.31
CA ALA A 29 5.19 -4.05 0.09
C ALA A 29 4.07 -3.52 1.00
N PRO A 30 4.25 -2.37 1.68
CA PRO A 30 3.22 -1.81 2.51
C PRO A 30 1.96 -1.67 1.66
N GLN A 31 0.89 -2.37 2.04
CA GLN A 31 -0.40 -2.22 1.39
C GLN A 31 -0.89 -0.80 1.68
N ILE A 32 -0.86 0.07 0.66
CA ILE A 32 -1.37 1.43 0.77
C ILE A 32 -2.89 1.33 0.78
N ASP A 33 -3.49 1.49 1.95
CA ASP A 33 -4.94 1.62 2.08
C ASP A 33 -5.34 3.04 1.65
N ASN A 34 -5.87 3.15 0.43
CA ASN A 34 -6.38 4.41 -0.11
C ASN A 34 -7.75 4.78 0.48
N GLY A 35 -8.35 3.94 1.33
CA GLY A 35 -9.66 4.16 1.92
C GLY A 35 -10.79 3.78 0.95
N ARG A 36 -12.00 4.29 1.23
CA ARG A 36 -13.18 3.94 0.46
C ARG A 36 -13.22 4.60 -0.91
N LYS A 37 -13.87 3.93 -1.85
CA LYS A 37 -14.18 4.43 -3.18
C LYS A 37 -15.17 5.59 -3.09
N VAL A 38 -14.86 6.68 -3.78
CA VAL A 38 -15.68 7.90 -3.80
C VAL A 38 -15.76 8.46 -5.21
N ILE A 39 -16.85 9.19 -5.47
CA ILE A 39 -17.07 9.96 -6.68
C ILE A 39 -17.20 11.42 -6.27
N VAL A 40 -16.40 12.29 -6.89
CA VAL A 40 -16.51 13.74 -6.69
C VAL A 40 -17.23 14.36 -7.86
N HIS A 41 -18.42 14.89 -7.58
CA HIS A 41 -19.26 15.60 -8.55
C HIS A 41 -18.86 17.06 -8.60
N LEU A 42 -18.23 17.48 -9.69
CA LEU A 42 -17.76 18.85 -9.87
C LEU A 42 -18.89 19.79 -10.33
N PRO A 43 -18.81 21.10 -10.02
CA PRO A 43 -19.82 22.09 -10.43
C PRO A 43 -20.03 22.20 -11.95
N ASN A 44 -19.01 21.81 -12.73
CA ASN A 44 -19.05 21.79 -14.18
C ASN A 44 -19.73 20.53 -14.77
N GLY A 45 -20.29 19.67 -13.93
CA GLY A 45 -20.95 18.42 -14.34
C GLY A 45 -20.00 17.26 -14.63
N LYS A 46 -18.69 17.43 -14.39
CA LYS A 46 -17.72 16.32 -14.51
C LYS A 46 -17.65 15.51 -13.21
N GLU A 47 -17.38 14.23 -13.34
CA GLU A 47 -17.21 13.32 -12.22
C GLU A 47 -15.75 12.86 -12.11
N VAL A 48 -15.24 12.78 -10.88
CA VAL A 48 -13.89 12.27 -10.59
C VAL A 48 -14.01 11.06 -9.68
N PHE A 49 -13.64 9.90 -10.21
CA PHE A 49 -13.60 8.64 -9.47
C PHE A 49 -12.26 8.51 -8.76
N THR A 50 -12.28 8.41 -7.44
CA THR A 50 -11.07 8.39 -6.62
C THR A 50 -11.32 7.68 -5.28
N TYR A 51 -10.38 7.82 -4.35
CA TYR A 51 -10.46 7.25 -3.01
C TYR A 51 -10.42 8.35 -1.93
N GLU A 52 -11.05 8.06 -0.80
CA GLU A 52 -11.19 8.95 0.35
C GLU A 52 -9.85 9.56 0.80
N ASN A 53 -8.80 8.74 0.93
CA ASN A 53 -7.49 9.21 1.44
C ASN A 53 -6.71 10.04 0.41
N LEU A 54 -7.13 10.04 -0.85
CA LEU A 54 -6.53 10.86 -1.90
C LEU A 54 -7.18 12.24 -2.00
N ILE A 55 -8.27 12.50 -1.26
CA ILE A 55 -8.92 13.81 -1.21
C ILE A 55 -8.51 14.51 0.08
N VAL A 56 -7.94 15.71 -0.04
CA VAL A 56 -7.50 16.52 1.09
C VAL A 56 -8.23 17.85 1.08
N LYS A 57 -8.78 18.23 2.23
CA LYS A 57 -9.37 19.55 2.44
C LYS A 57 -8.33 20.50 3.04
N GLU A 58 -7.96 21.54 2.30
CA GLU A 58 -7.05 22.59 2.75
C GLU A 58 -7.81 23.91 2.81
N GLY A 59 -8.31 24.26 4.00
CA GLY A 59 -9.19 25.41 4.19
C GLY A 59 -10.50 25.24 3.41
N ASP A 60 -10.77 26.16 2.49
CA ASP A 60 -11.95 26.14 1.61
C ASP A 60 -11.72 25.35 0.31
N LYS A 61 -10.49 24.86 0.08
CA LYS A 61 -10.15 24.10 -1.12
C LYS A 61 -10.29 22.60 -0.89
N LEU A 62 -10.81 21.91 -1.89
CA LEU A 62 -10.84 20.45 -1.94
C LEU A 62 -9.87 20.01 -3.03
N LEU A 63 -8.83 19.27 -2.68
CA LEU A 63 -7.79 18.86 -3.61
C LEU A 63 -7.73 17.33 -3.68
N TYR A 64 -7.57 16.80 -4.88
CA TYR A 64 -7.10 15.43 -5.04
C TYR A 64 -5.58 15.43 -5.11
N LYS A 65 -4.93 14.60 -4.29
CA LYS A 65 -3.48 14.42 -4.26
C LYS A 65 -3.15 12.96 -4.55
N GLY A 66 -3.01 12.65 -5.83
CA GLY A 66 -2.46 11.37 -6.26
C GLY A 66 -0.93 11.37 -6.19
N GLU A 67 -0.34 10.20 -6.40
CA GLU A 67 1.12 10.00 -6.32
C GLU A 67 1.91 10.93 -7.27
N ARG A 68 1.35 11.21 -8.46
CA ARG A 68 2.03 12.02 -9.49
C ARG A 68 1.35 13.34 -9.81
N ASN A 69 0.07 13.48 -9.48
CA ASN A 69 -0.76 14.60 -9.93
C ASN A 69 -1.61 15.13 -8.78
N THR A 70 -1.73 16.45 -8.73
CA THR A 70 -2.70 17.15 -7.88
C THR A 70 -3.78 17.78 -8.75
N LEU A 71 -5.05 17.59 -8.39
CA LEU A 71 -6.19 18.19 -9.09
C LEU A 71 -6.99 19.05 -8.10
N ASP A 72 -7.48 20.19 -8.58
CA ASP A 72 -8.40 21.02 -7.82
C ASP A 72 -9.83 20.50 -8.01
N LEU A 73 -10.45 20.11 -6.90
CA LEU A 73 -11.82 19.61 -6.81
C LEU A 73 -12.74 20.57 -6.02
N THR A 74 -12.31 21.82 -5.82
CA THR A 74 -13.03 22.80 -5.01
C THR A 74 -14.45 23.02 -5.53
N GLY A 75 -15.41 23.08 -4.60
CA GLY A 75 -16.84 23.16 -4.92
C GLY A 75 -17.47 21.82 -5.33
N GLY A 76 -16.68 20.75 -5.45
CA GLY A 76 -17.18 19.42 -5.73
C GLY A 76 -17.87 18.77 -4.53
N LYS A 77 -18.90 17.96 -4.79
CA LYS A 77 -19.58 17.16 -3.76
C LYS A 77 -19.06 15.73 -3.77
N VAL A 78 -18.58 15.26 -2.63
CA VAL A 78 -18.09 13.88 -2.46
C VAL A 78 -19.27 12.94 -2.17
N GLU A 79 -19.39 11.87 -2.94
CA GLU A 79 -20.35 10.79 -2.75
C GLU A 79 -19.60 9.46 -2.56
N TYR A 80 -19.95 8.72 -1.51
CA TYR A 80 -19.43 7.37 -1.26
C TYR A 80 -20.25 6.36 -2.05
N LYS A 81 -19.61 5.61 -2.93
CA LYS A 81 -20.23 4.56 -3.74
C LYS A 81 -19.27 3.39 -3.91
N ASP A 82 -19.79 2.19 -3.78
CA ASP A 82 -19.12 0.97 -4.22
C ASP A 82 -19.35 0.84 -5.73
N TRP A 83 -18.33 1.21 -6.50
CA TRP A 83 -18.25 1.04 -7.94
C TRP A 83 -17.23 -0.04 -8.32
#